data_AF-A0A5Q3HEZ7-F1
#
_entry.id   AF-A0A5Q3HEZ7-F1
#
_cell.length_a   1.000
_cell.length_b   1.000
_cell.length_c   1.000
_cell.angle_alpha   90.00
_cell.angle_beta   90.00
_cell.angle_gamma   90.00
#
_symmetry.space_group_name_H-M   'P 1'
#
loop_
_entity.id
_entity.type
_entity.pdbx_description
1 polymer ?
#
loop_
_entity_poly.entity_id
_entity_poly.type
_entity_poly.pdbx_seq_one_letter_code
_entity_poly.pdbx_strand_id
1 'polypeptide(L)'
;MKNLAVACFLATLCVVVLAQPAAPAEAAPTRDAERARIGAERARLEAGFLAEDAECYKKFAVNSCLGKVNERRREAMGDLRRQELILNDEERRIRGADQIRKTEEKQSPEKLQEAADQRAKAVKEYESRLEREKKKIEDRAASQAGEQEKSEASATRLKASQEKSQARSDRQTAAAEEAKKFSEKQKEAQERRAQHEKERLKEAKPPAKSLPLPQ
;
A
#
# COMPACT_ATOMS: atom_id res chain seq x y z
N MET A 1 -37.01 -99.25 39.88
CA MET A 1 -37.86 -98.04 39.94
C MET A 1 -36.97 -96.81 39.95
N LYS A 2 -37.43 -95.74 39.26
CA LYS A 2 -36.95 -94.34 39.34
C LYS A 2 -35.80 -93.84 38.43
N ASN A 3 -35.47 -94.47 37.29
CA ASN A 3 -34.44 -93.90 36.39
C ASN A 3 -34.92 -93.57 34.96
N LEU A 4 -36.22 -93.49 34.69
CA LEU A 4 -36.76 -93.26 33.33
C LEU A 4 -38.02 -92.37 33.29
N ALA A 5 -38.05 -91.31 34.10
CA ALA A 5 -39.21 -90.38 34.13
C ALA A 5 -38.82 -88.89 34.19
N VAL A 6 -37.58 -88.54 33.84
CA VAL A 6 -37.12 -87.13 33.82
C VAL A 6 -36.81 -86.65 32.39
N ALA A 7 -36.84 -87.55 31.40
CA ALA A 7 -36.44 -87.23 30.03
C ALA A 7 -37.55 -86.60 29.14
N CYS A 8 -38.77 -86.41 29.65
CA CYS A 8 -39.90 -85.88 28.86
C CYS A 8 -40.45 -84.53 29.33
N PHE A 9 -39.72 -83.79 30.17
CA PHE A 9 -40.00 -82.38 30.50
C PHE A 9 -38.97 -81.43 29.85
N LEU A 10 -38.37 -81.85 28.74
CA LEU A 10 -37.28 -81.15 28.04
C LEU A 10 -37.66 -80.63 26.65
N ALA A 11 -38.94 -80.66 26.25
CA ALA A 11 -39.33 -80.41 24.86
C ALA A 11 -40.36 -79.29 24.60
N THR A 12 -40.93 -78.62 25.62
CA THR A 12 -42.04 -77.69 25.38
C THR A 12 -42.10 -76.55 26.38
N LEU A 13 -41.12 -75.65 26.35
CA LEU A 13 -41.41 -74.24 26.64
C LEU A 13 -40.48 -73.35 25.80
N CYS A 14 -40.95 -73.11 24.58
CA CYS A 14 -40.86 -71.87 23.84
C CYS A 14 -39.69 -70.93 24.16
N VAL A 15 -38.66 -71.03 23.32
CA VAL A 15 -38.07 -69.92 22.56
C VAL A 15 -38.57 -68.53 22.99
N VAL A 16 -37.88 -67.94 23.98
CA VAL A 16 -37.76 -66.49 24.11
C VAL A 16 -36.34 -66.16 23.67
N VAL A 17 -36.18 -65.91 22.37
CA VAL A 17 -35.00 -65.22 21.87
C VAL A 17 -35.10 -63.81 22.42
N LEU A 18 -34.35 -63.55 23.50
CA LEU A 18 -34.07 -62.19 23.93
C LEU A 18 -33.28 -61.53 22.79
N ALA A 19 -33.98 -60.72 22.00
CA ALA A 19 -33.35 -59.65 21.25
C ALA A 19 -32.67 -58.76 22.29
N GLN A 20 -31.37 -58.99 22.52
CA GLN A 20 -30.57 -58.03 23.26
C GLN A 20 -30.61 -56.73 22.47
N PRO A 21 -31.08 -55.60 23.05
CA PRO A 21 -30.79 -54.32 22.44
C PRO A 21 -29.27 -54.25 22.37
N ALA A 22 -28.73 -54.08 21.16
CA ALA A 22 -27.34 -53.68 21.01
C ALA A 22 -27.17 -52.46 21.91
N ALA A 23 -26.40 -52.62 23.00
CA ALA A 23 -26.00 -51.49 23.80
C ALA A 23 -25.43 -50.45 22.82
N PRO A 24 -25.80 -49.16 22.93
CA PRO A 24 -25.20 -48.15 22.09
C PRO A 24 -23.70 -48.34 22.22
N ALA A 25 -23.02 -48.61 21.11
CA ALA A 25 -21.57 -48.69 21.08
C ALA A 25 -21.09 -47.41 21.77
N GLU A 26 -20.52 -47.53 22.97
CA GLU A 26 -20.00 -46.38 23.69
C GLU A 26 -19.04 -45.71 22.72
N ALA A 27 -19.40 -44.51 22.27
CA ALA A 27 -18.56 -43.73 21.40
C ALA A 27 -17.21 -43.65 22.10
N ALA A 28 -16.15 -44.15 21.45
CA ALA A 28 -14.81 -44.13 22.02
C ALA A 28 -14.55 -42.72 22.57
N PRO A 29 -14.08 -42.60 23.83
CA PRO A 29 -13.92 -41.31 24.46
C PRO A 29 -13.11 -40.40 23.54
N THR A 30 -13.57 -39.15 23.37
CA THR A 30 -12.79 -38.18 22.60
C THR A 30 -11.41 -38.06 23.24
N ARG A 31 -10.40 -37.70 22.45
CA ARG A 31 -9.02 -37.60 22.95
C ARG A 31 -8.91 -36.62 24.13
N ASP A 32 -9.73 -35.57 24.12
CA ASP A 32 -9.84 -34.62 25.22
C ASP A 32 -10.47 -35.24 26.46
N ALA A 33 -11.50 -36.10 26.31
CA ALA A 33 -12.07 -36.87 27.41
C ALA A 33 -11.03 -37.85 28.00
N GLU A 34 -10.21 -38.49 27.16
CA GLU A 34 -9.15 -39.39 27.61
C GLU A 34 -8.03 -38.64 28.36
N ARG A 35 -7.63 -37.45 27.86
CA ARG A 35 -6.71 -36.56 28.57
C ARG A 35 -7.27 -36.13 29.93
N ALA A 36 -8.55 -35.77 29.98
CA ALA A 36 -9.22 -35.40 31.22
C ALA A 36 -9.26 -36.58 32.22
N ARG A 37 -9.54 -37.80 31.74
CA ARG A 37 -9.51 -39.03 32.54
C ARG A 37 -8.14 -39.28 33.15
N ILE A 38 -7.07 -39.19 32.35
CA ILE A 38 -5.69 -39.38 32.83
C ILE A 38 -5.30 -38.29 33.83
N GLY A 39 -5.69 -37.04 33.57
CA GLY A 39 -5.46 -35.93 34.49
C GLY A 39 -6.16 -36.12 35.85
N ALA A 40 -7.42 -36.57 35.84
CA ALA A 40 -8.17 -36.86 37.06
C ALA A 40 -7.56 -38.02 37.84
N GLU A 41 -7.17 -39.10 37.15
CA GLU A 41 -6.54 -40.26 37.79
C GLU A 41 -5.18 -39.91 38.39
N ARG A 42 -4.37 -39.09 37.69
CA ARG A 42 -3.13 -38.55 38.24
C ARG A 42 -3.37 -37.80 39.54
N ALA A 43 -4.30 -36.84 39.55
CA ALA A 43 -4.58 -36.05 40.74
C ALA A 43 -5.05 -36.92 41.91
N ARG A 44 -5.87 -37.94 41.64
CA ARG A 44 -6.32 -38.91 42.64
C ARG A 44 -5.15 -39.71 43.23
N LEU A 45 -4.27 -40.23 42.39
CA LEU A 45 -3.10 -41.01 42.82
C LEU A 45 -2.12 -40.13 43.61
N GLU A 46 -1.86 -38.91 43.15
CA GLU A 46 -1.02 -37.94 43.86
C GLU A 46 -1.55 -37.64 45.26
N ALA A 47 -2.86 -37.36 45.39
CA ALA A 47 -3.50 -37.15 46.68
C ALA A 47 -3.39 -38.40 47.59
N GLY A 48 -3.60 -39.59 47.03
CA GLY A 48 -3.45 -40.85 47.75
C GLY A 48 -2.03 -41.07 48.27
N PHE A 49 -1.01 -40.86 47.42
CA PHE A 49 0.38 -41.02 47.81
C PHE A 49 0.84 -39.97 48.83
N LEU A 50 0.32 -38.73 48.78
CA LEU A 50 0.59 -37.73 49.80
C LEU A 50 0.01 -38.12 51.16
N ALA A 51 -1.18 -38.71 51.19
CA ALA A 51 -1.77 -39.23 52.42
C ALA A 51 -0.96 -40.42 52.96
N GLU A 52 -0.50 -41.34 52.09
CA GLU A 52 0.35 -42.45 52.49
C GLU A 52 1.72 -42.00 53.03
N ASP A 53 2.33 -40.96 52.44
CA ASP A 53 3.56 -40.36 52.95
C ASP A 53 3.35 -39.83 54.37
N ALA A 54 2.24 -39.12 54.61
CA ALA A 54 1.89 -38.62 55.94
C ALA A 54 1.73 -39.75 56.97
N GLU A 55 1.16 -40.90 56.58
CA GLU A 55 1.09 -42.08 57.43
C GLU A 55 2.45 -42.75 57.65
N CYS A 56 3.36 -42.71 56.67
CA CYS A 56 4.71 -43.23 56.83
C CYS A 56 5.51 -42.45 57.87
N TYR A 57 5.35 -41.13 57.95
CA TYR A 57 6.03 -40.29 58.95
C TYR A 57 5.61 -40.58 60.39
N LYS A 58 4.47 -41.26 60.61
CA LYS A 58 4.02 -41.69 61.94
C LYS A 58 4.64 -43.02 62.39
N LYS A 59 5.39 -43.72 61.52
CA LYS A 59 5.96 -45.04 61.78
C LYS A 59 7.42 -44.96 62.22
N PHE A 60 7.90 -45.95 62.95
CA PHE A 60 9.31 -46.02 63.34
C PHE A 60 10.24 -46.25 62.13
N ALA A 61 9.84 -47.12 61.20
CA ALA A 61 10.62 -47.44 59.99
C ALA A 61 10.24 -46.53 58.79
N VAL A 62 10.32 -45.21 58.97
CA VAL A 62 9.88 -44.20 57.97
C VAL A 62 10.50 -44.44 56.59
N ASN A 63 11.82 -44.59 56.52
CA ASN A 63 12.53 -44.74 55.23
C ASN A 63 12.11 -46.00 54.45
N SER A 64 11.89 -47.11 55.15
CA SER A 64 11.39 -48.34 54.51
C SER A 64 9.96 -48.17 54.01
N CYS A 65 9.10 -47.49 54.79
CA CYS A 65 7.74 -47.17 54.38
C CYS A 65 7.71 -46.26 53.15
N LEU A 66 8.44 -45.15 53.18
CA LEU A 66 8.55 -44.22 52.05
C LEU A 66 9.14 -44.88 50.82
N GLY A 67 10.11 -45.79 50.97
CA GLY A 67 10.66 -46.57 49.87
C GLY A 67 9.59 -47.34 49.10
N LYS A 68 8.69 -48.04 49.82
CA LYS A 68 7.57 -48.80 49.24
C LYS A 68 6.53 -47.89 48.58
N VAL A 69 6.20 -46.75 49.19
CA VAL A 69 5.28 -45.76 48.60
C VAL A 69 5.86 -45.20 47.30
N ASN A 70 7.14 -44.85 47.29
CA ASN A 70 7.82 -44.33 46.11
C ASN A 70 7.92 -45.34 44.96
N GLU A 71 8.06 -46.63 45.26
CA GLU A 71 8.05 -47.69 44.26
C GLU A 71 6.70 -47.77 43.53
N ARG A 72 5.60 -47.86 44.30
CA ARG A 72 4.24 -47.84 43.74
C ARG A 72 3.93 -46.55 43.00
N ARG A 73 4.42 -45.41 43.49
CA ARG A 73 4.27 -44.11 42.83
C ARG A 73 4.94 -44.10 41.47
N ARG A 74 6.18 -44.59 41.36
CA ARG A 74 6.90 -44.65 40.08
C ARG A 74 6.18 -45.52 39.05
N GLU A 75 5.68 -46.67 39.47
CA GLU A 75 4.93 -47.59 38.61
C GLU A 75 3.63 -46.93 38.12
N ALA A 76 2.75 -46.52 39.04
CA ALA A 76 1.44 -45.95 38.69
C ALA A 76 1.55 -44.67 37.86
N MET A 77 2.46 -43.76 38.22
CA MET A 77 2.69 -42.52 37.45
C MET A 77 3.37 -42.79 36.11
N GLY A 78 4.26 -43.79 36.06
CA GLY A 78 4.89 -44.25 34.82
C GLY A 78 3.86 -44.79 33.82
N ASP A 79 2.85 -45.52 34.30
CA ASP A 79 1.78 -46.09 33.49
C ASP A 79 0.90 -45.00 32.88
N LEU A 80 0.51 -44.00 33.69
CA LEU A 80 -0.21 -42.83 33.19
C LEU A 80 0.64 -42.06 32.18
N ARG A 81 1.94 -41.89 32.43
CA ARG A 81 2.84 -41.19 31.51
C ARG A 81 2.92 -41.91 30.15
N ARG A 82 2.98 -43.24 30.13
CA ARG A 82 2.98 -44.02 28.88
C ARG A 82 1.67 -43.82 28.10
N GLN A 83 0.52 -43.81 28.77
CA GLN A 83 -0.77 -43.51 28.14
C GLN A 83 -0.77 -42.10 27.50
N GLU A 84 -0.28 -41.08 28.20
CA GLU A 84 -0.20 -39.72 27.64
C GLU A 84 0.75 -39.62 26.45
N LEU A 85 1.88 -40.33 26.48
CA LEU A 85 2.84 -40.31 25.38
C LEU A 85 2.21 -40.86 24.11
N ILE A 86 1.45 -41.95 24.21
CA ILE A 86 0.71 -42.51 23.07
C ILE A 86 -0.27 -41.47 22.52
N LEU A 87 -1.06 -40.83 23.38
CA LEU A 87 -1.99 -39.78 22.96
C LEU A 87 -1.26 -38.59 22.30
N ASN A 88 -0.13 -38.15 22.85
CA ASN A 88 0.63 -37.05 22.24
C ASN A 88 1.22 -37.45 20.89
N ASP A 89 1.69 -38.69 20.74
CA ASP A 89 2.27 -39.18 19.50
C ASP A 89 1.24 -39.30 18.38
N GLU A 90 0.04 -39.84 18.63
CA GLU A 90 -0.96 -39.89 17.56
C GLU A 90 -1.46 -38.47 17.21
N GLU A 91 -1.47 -37.53 18.16
CA GLU A 91 -1.79 -36.13 17.85
C GLU A 91 -0.72 -35.51 16.96
N ARG A 92 0.55 -35.74 17.28
CA ARG A 92 1.65 -35.30 16.44
C ARG A 92 1.56 -35.90 15.04
N ARG A 93 1.20 -37.18 14.90
CA ARG A 93 0.99 -37.83 13.60
C ARG A 93 -0.15 -37.19 12.81
N ILE A 94 -1.30 -36.96 13.44
CA ILE A 94 -2.45 -36.32 12.79
C ILE A 94 -2.11 -34.90 12.33
N ARG A 95 -1.51 -34.08 13.21
CA ARG A 95 -1.09 -32.73 12.87
C ARG A 95 -0.05 -32.73 11.76
N GLY A 96 0.91 -33.67 11.79
CA GLY A 96 1.90 -33.84 10.73
C GLY A 96 1.25 -34.16 9.38
N ALA A 97 0.32 -35.12 9.36
CA ALA A 97 -0.42 -35.49 8.16
C ALA A 97 -1.27 -34.34 7.61
N ASP A 98 -1.94 -33.57 8.49
CA ASP A 98 -2.71 -32.39 8.09
C ASP A 98 -1.82 -31.31 7.44
N GLN A 99 -0.63 -31.07 7.99
CA GLN A 99 0.31 -30.10 7.42
C GLN A 99 0.89 -30.57 6.08
N ILE A 100 1.15 -31.87 5.94
CA ILE A 100 1.55 -32.45 4.65
C ILE A 100 0.44 -32.23 3.62
N ARG A 101 -0.80 -32.60 3.94
CA ARG A 101 -1.96 -32.39 3.06
C ARG A 101 -2.14 -30.93 2.65
N LYS A 102 -2.02 -30.00 3.60
CA LYS A 102 -2.08 -28.54 3.30
C LYS A 102 -0.96 -28.09 2.38
N THR A 103 0.23 -28.68 2.52
CA THR A 103 1.38 -28.37 1.66
C THR A 103 1.14 -28.93 0.25
N GLU A 104 0.69 -30.18 0.15
CA GLU A 104 0.34 -30.82 -1.12
C GLU A 104 -0.79 -30.08 -1.85
N GLU A 105 -1.82 -29.62 -1.13
CA GLU A 105 -2.90 -28.83 -1.70
C GLU A 105 -2.40 -27.51 -2.29
N LYS A 106 -1.50 -26.81 -1.58
CA LYS A 106 -0.84 -25.58 -2.08
C LYS A 106 0.11 -25.86 -3.25
N GLN A 107 0.71 -27.04 -3.29
CA GLN A 107 1.57 -27.50 -4.37
C GLN A 107 0.79 -28.20 -5.49
N SER A 108 -0.54 -28.25 -5.42
CA SER A 108 -1.35 -28.80 -6.49
C SER A 108 -1.06 -28.07 -7.81
N PRO A 109 -1.08 -28.77 -8.95
CA PRO A 109 -0.73 -28.18 -10.23
C PRO A 109 -1.62 -26.96 -10.55
N GLU A 110 -2.90 -27.01 -10.16
CA GLU A 110 -3.84 -25.90 -10.29
C GLU A 110 -3.41 -24.67 -9.47
N LYS A 111 -3.06 -24.85 -8.19
CA LYS A 111 -2.60 -23.74 -7.34
C LYS A 111 -1.26 -23.17 -7.80
N LEU A 112 -0.36 -24.02 -8.30
CA LEU A 112 0.91 -23.57 -8.88
C LEU A 112 0.70 -22.78 -10.17
N GLN A 113 -0.20 -23.22 -11.04
CA GLN A 113 -0.57 -22.49 -12.25
C GLN A 113 -1.25 -21.16 -11.91
N GLU A 114 -2.21 -21.16 -10.97
CA GLU A 114 -2.86 -19.94 -10.50
C GLU A 114 -1.84 -18.92 -9.96
N ALA A 115 -0.89 -19.39 -9.14
CA ALA A 115 0.19 -18.54 -8.62
C ALA A 115 1.12 -18.02 -9.73
N ALA A 116 1.43 -18.85 -10.74
CA ALA A 116 2.22 -18.43 -11.90
C ALA A 116 1.48 -17.37 -12.74
N ASP A 117 0.19 -17.56 -12.99
CA ASP A 117 -0.67 -16.64 -13.72
C ASP A 117 -0.81 -15.29 -13.00
N GLN A 118 -1.01 -15.32 -11.67
CA GLN A 118 -1.06 -14.12 -10.86
C GLN A 118 0.27 -13.36 -10.92
N ARG A 119 1.42 -14.05 -10.84
CA ARG A 119 2.74 -13.43 -11.00
C ARG A 119 2.92 -12.83 -12.39
N ALA A 120 2.53 -13.54 -13.45
CA ALA A 120 2.60 -13.04 -14.81
C ALA A 120 1.72 -11.80 -15.02
N LYS A 121 0.51 -11.78 -14.44
CA LYS A 121 -0.38 -10.61 -14.45
C LYS A 121 0.24 -9.41 -13.72
N ALA A 122 0.83 -9.63 -12.55
CA ALA A 122 1.48 -8.58 -11.76
C ALA A 122 2.67 -7.95 -12.52
N VAL A 123 3.48 -8.76 -13.20
CA VAL A 123 4.59 -8.27 -14.04
C VAL A 123 4.07 -7.42 -15.20
N LYS A 124 3.06 -7.91 -15.94
CA LYS A 124 2.46 -7.14 -17.05
C LYS A 124 1.84 -5.82 -16.58
N GLU A 125 1.18 -5.82 -15.43
CA GLU A 125 0.62 -4.60 -14.86
C GLU A 125 1.71 -3.60 -14.48
N TYR A 126 2.82 -4.08 -13.91
CA TYR A 126 3.99 -3.27 -13.60
C TYR A 126 4.61 -2.66 -14.86
N GLU A 127 4.82 -3.45 -15.92
CA GLU A 127 5.32 -2.98 -17.21
C GLU A 127 4.40 -1.91 -17.81
N SER A 128 3.08 -2.12 -17.78
CA SER A 128 2.10 -1.14 -18.25
C SER A 128 2.14 0.18 -17.44
N ARG A 129 2.38 0.12 -16.12
CA ARG A 129 2.60 1.33 -15.31
C ARG A 129 3.85 2.08 -15.77
N LEU A 130 4.97 1.37 -15.95
CA LEU A 130 6.22 1.97 -16.43
C LEU A 130 6.06 2.61 -17.81
N GLU A 131 5.37 1.97 -18.75
CA GLU A 131 5.10 2.54 -20.07
C GLU A 131 4.25 3.81 -20.00
N ARG A 132 3.20 3.83 -19.16
CA ARG A 132 2.39 5.03 -18.94
C ARG A 132 3.20 6.17 -18.33
N GLU A 133 4.11 5.86 -17.41
CA GLU A 133 5.00 6.86 -16.83
C GLU A 133 5.99 7.41 -17.86
N LYS A 134 6.60 6.54 -18.67
CA LYS A 134 7.48 6.96 -19.79
C LYS A 134 6.73 7.88 -20.75
N LYS A 135 5.54 7.46 -21.22
CA LYS A 135 4.71 8.28 -22.10
C LYS A 135 4.35 9.63 -21.48
N LYS A 136 4.00 9.65 -20.18
CA LYS A 136 3.70 10.90 -19.46
C LYS A 136 4.91 11.83 -19.39
N ILE A 137 6.13 11.29 -19.23
CA ILE A 137 7.37 12.07 -19.26
C ILE A 137 7.60 12.65 -20.65
N GLU A 138 7.43 11.85 -21.71
CA GLU A 138 7.57 12.27 -23.10
C GLU A 138 6.56 13.37 -23.46
N ASP A 139 5.28 13.19 -23.12
CA ASP A 139 4.23 14.18 -23.35
C ASP A 139 4.50 15.49 -22.60
N ARG A 140 5.05 15.39 -21.37
CA ARG A 140 5.45 16.56 -20.57
C ARG A 140 6.66 17.27 -21.18
N ALA A 141 7.64 16.53 -21.68
CA ALA A 141 8.79 17.12 -22.36
C ALA A 141 8.38 17.81 -23.67
N ALA A 142 7.50 17.18 -24.46
CA ALA A 142 6.99 17.75 -25.70
C ALA A 142 6.16 19.02 -25.46
N SER A 143 5.30 19.03 -24.44
CA SER A 143 4.53 20.23 -24.06
C SER A 143 5.44 21.36 -23.57
N GLN A 144 6.43 21.07 -22.74
CA GLN A 144 7.41 22.06 -22.28
C GLN A 144 8.23 22.64 -23.45
N ALA A 145 8.68 21.81 -24.38
CA ALA A 145 9.38 22.28 -25.58
C ALA A 145 8.48 23.19 -26.43
N GLY A 146 7.22 22.80 -26.66
CA GLY A 146 6.26 23.62 -27.40
C GLY A 146 5.89 24.94 -26.70
N GLU A 147 5.85 24.96 -25.37
CA GLU A 147 5.68 26.19 -24.58
C GLU A 147 6.91 27.10 -24.67
N GLN A 148 8.11 26.53 -24.59
CA GLN A 148 9.37 27.25 -24.76
C GLN A 148 9.44 27.90 -26.14
N GLU A 149 9.22 27.15 -27.22
CA GLU A 149 9.22 27.69 -28.60
C GLU A 149 8.21 28.84 -28.76
N LYS A 150 6.99 28.70 -28.23
CA LYS A 150 5.97 29.76 -28.27
C LYS A 150 6.41 30.99 -27.47
N SER A 151 7.01 30.78 -26.30
CA SER A 151 7.51 31.87 -25.46
C SER A 151 8.63 32.63 -26.17
N GLU A 152 9.58 31.94 -26.79
CA GLU A 152 10.69 32.52 -27.55
C GLU A 152 10.20 33.27 -28.79
N ALA A 153 9.27 32.68 -29.54
CA ALA A 153 8.64 33.34 -30.69
C ALA A 153 7.89 34.60 -30.26
N SER A 154 7.17 34.57 -29.12
CA SER A 154 6.48 35.75 -28.58
C SER A 154 7.45 36.83 -28.10
N ALA A 155 8.53 36.45 -27.42
CA ALA A 155 9.58 37.36 -26.96
C ALA A 155 10.26 38.04 -28.15
N THR A 156 10.54 37.29 -29.21
CA THR A 156 11.13 37.82 -30.46
C THR A 156 10.19 38.82 -31.14
N ARG A 157 8.88 38.50 -31.21
CA ARG A 157 7.86 39.42 -31.76
C ARG A 157 7.73 40.69 -30.93
N LEU A 158 7.77 40.59 -29.60
CA LEU A 158 7.72 41.73 -28.70
C LEU A 158 8.94 42.64 -28.88
N LYS A 159 10.15 42.08 -28.95
CA LYS A 159 11.37 42.84 -29.22
C LYS A 159 11.30 43.57 -30.56
N ALA A 160 10.93 42.88 -31.65
CA ALA A 160 10.78 43.49 -32.97
C ALA A 160 9.70 44.60 -33.00
N SER A 161 8.62 44.44 -32.22
CA SER A 161 7.59 45.46 -32.07
C SER A 161 8.10 46.70 -31.31
N GLN A 162 8.83 46.49 -30.21
CA GLN A 162 9.46 47.56 -29.43
C GLN A 162 10.51 48.33 -30.25
N GLU A 163 11.36 47.63 -31.01
CA GLU A 163 12.35 48.27 -31.90
C GLU A 163 11.66 49.11 -32.97
N LYS A 164 10.57 48.61 -33.57
CA LYS A 164 9.78 49.37 -34.55
C LYS A 164 9.10 50.58 -33.95
N SER A 165 8.58 50.49 -32.72
CA SER A 165 7.93 51.63 -32.06
C SER A 165 8.96 52.68 -31.64
N GLN A 166 10.12 52.27 -31.13
CA GLN A 166 11.25 53.15 -30.85
C GLN A 166 11.73 53.86 -32.12
N ALA A 167 12.01 53.13 -33.20
CA ALA A 167 12.43 53.73 -34.47
C ALA A 167 11.40 54.73 -35.04
N ARG A 168 10.10 54.48 -34.84
CA ARG A 168 9.04 55.45 -35.21
C ARG A 168 9.06 56.69 -34.33
N SER A 169 9.26 56.52 -33.02
CA SER A 169 9.37 57.62 -32.07
C SER A 169 10.61 58.47 -32.35
N ASP A 170 11.75 57.85 -32.61
CA ASP A 170 13.00 58.53 -32.99
C ASP A 170 12.84 59.31 -34.29
N ARG A 171 12.15 58.72 -35.27
CA ARG A 171 11.86 59.42 -36.54
C ARG A 171 10.90 60.60 -36.34
N GLN A 172 9.90 60.47 -35.46
CA GLN A 172 8.99 61.58 -35.12
C GLN A 172 9.71 62.70 -34.38
N THR A 173 10.56 62.38 -33.41
CA THR A 173 11.34 63.38 -32.67
C THR A 173 12.31 64.11 -33.59
N ALA A 174 13.05 63.39 -34.44
CA ALA A 174 13.91 63.99 -35.45
C ALA A 174 13.14 64.89 -36.43
N ALA A 175 11.99 64.45 -36.95
CA ALA A 175 11.15 65.26 -37.83
C ALA A 175 10.58 66.51 -37.12
N ALA A 176 10.21 66.40 -35.85
CA ALA A 176 9.74 67.53 -35.04
C ALA A 176 10.85 68.56 -34.78
N GLU A 177 12.09 68.09 -34.51
CA GLU A 177 13.24 68.97 -34.39
C GLU A 177 13.57 69.69 -35.70
N GLU A 178 13.56 68.98 -36.83
CA GLU A 178 13.74 69.61 -38.15
C GLU A 178 12.65 70.65 -38.45
N ALA A 179 11.38 70.34 -38.16
CA ALA A 179 10.28 71.27 -38.35
C ALA A 179 10.43 72.54 -37.49
N LYS A 180 10.88 72.40 -36.23
CA LYS A 180 11.21 73.56 -35.37
C LYS A 180 12.31 74.42 -35.99
N LYS A 181 13.43 73.82 -36.38
CA LYS A 181 14.55 74.51 -37.04
C LYS A 181 14.11 75.23 -38.32
N PHE A 182 13.25 74.59 -39.11
CA PHE A 182 12.68 75.20 -40.32
C PHE A 182 11.78 76.41 -39.98
N SER A 183 10.91 76.28 -38.97
CA SER A 183 10.04 77.37 -38.53
C SER A 183 10.82 78.57 -37.96
N GLU A 184 11.90 78.33 -37.21
CA GLU A 184 12.79 79.37 -36.70
C GLU A 184 13.47 80.11 -37.85
N LYS A 185 14.02 79.37 -38.83
CA LYS A 185 14.60 79.96 -40.05
C LYS A 185 13.60 80.81 -40.82
N GLN A 186 12.33 80.38 -40.90
CA GLN A 186 11.28 81.18 -41.54
C GLN A 186 10.99 82.48 -40.78
N LYS A 187 10.87 82.44 -39.44
CA LYS A 187 10.65 83.63 -38.61
C LYS A 187 11.81 84.62 -38.76
N GLU A 188 13.04 84.12 -38.64
CA GLU A 188 14.25 84.95 -38.78
C GLU A 188 14.33 85.59 -40.18
N ALA A 189 13.95 84.87 -41.24
CA ALA A 189 13.87 85.42 -42.59
C ALA A 189 12.79 86.50 -42.72
N GLN A 190 11.62 86.34 -42.08
CA GLN A 190 10.56 87.36 -42.06
C GLN A 190 11.00 88.60 -41.27
N GLU A 191 11.64 88.43 -40.12
CA GLU A 191 12.17 89.54 -39.30
C GLU A 191 13.21 90.35 -40.07
N ARG A 192 14.16 89.68 -40.76
CA ARG A 192 15.13 90.36 -41.63
C ARG A 192 14.46 91.16 -42.74
N ARG A 193 13.44 90.61 -43.40
CA ARG A 193 12.67 91.34 -44.43
C ARG A 193 11.97 92.57 -43.85
N ALA A 194 11.32 92.42 -42.70
CA ALA A 194 10.64 93.53 -42.03
C ALA A 194 11.62 94.61 -41.55
N GLN A 195 12.82 94.23 -41.08
CA GLN A 195 13.89 95.17 -40.74
C GLN A 195 14.34 95.96 -41.97
N HIS A 196 14.66 95.27 -43.06
CA HIS A 196 15.08 95.92 -44.31
C HIS A 196 13.98 96.83 -44.89
N GLU A 197 12.70 96.46 -44.76
CA GLU A 197 11.59 97.31 -45.16
C GLU A 197 11.47 98.56 -44.28
N LYS A 198 11.64 98.42 -42.96
CA LYS A 198 11.70 99.56 -42.03
C LYS A 198 12.87 100.48 -42.34
N GLU A 199 14.04 99.95 -42.65
CA GLU A 199 15.21 100.73 -43.06
C GLU A 199 14.95 101.47 -44.36
N ARG A 200 14.39 100.79 -45.37
CA ARG A 200 13.99 101.42 -46.64
C ARG A 200 12.97 102.54 -46.45
N LEU A 201 12.01 102.39 -45.54
CA LEU A 201 11.03 103.44 -45.21
C LEU A 201 11.67 104.62 -44.46
N LYS A 202 12.72 104.38 -43.66
CA LYS A 202 13.52 105.46 -43.04
C LYS A 202 14.41 106.18 -44.05
N GLU A 203 14.91 105.48 -45.08
CA GLU A 203 15.74 106.03 -46.15
C GLU A 203 14.93 106.72 -47.27
N ALA A 204 13.61 106.51 -47.33
CA ALA A 204 12.72 107.19 -48.27
C ALA A 204 12.66 108.70 -47.97
N LYS A 205 13.60 109.45 -48.54
CA LYS A 205 13.59 110.92 -48.59
C LYS A 205 12.38 111.41 -49.41
N PRO A 206 11.73 112.52 -49.02
CA PRO A 206 10.63 113.10 -49.82
C PRO A 206 11.13 113.46 -51.22
N PRO A 207 10.30 113.36 -52.27
CA PRO A 207 10.71 113.68 -53.63
C PRO A 207 11.22 115.11 -53.69
N ALA A 208 12.43 115.29 -54.24
CA ALA A 208 13.06 116.59 -54.36
C ALA A 208 12.19 117.53 -55.22
N LYS A 209 12.00 118.77 -54.73
CA LYS A 209 11.31 119.87 -55.42
C LYS A 209 11.91 120.08 -56.82
N SER A 210 11.03 120.19 -57.82
CA SER A 210 11.36 120.53 -59.20
C SER A 210 12.06 121.89 -59.29
N LEU A 211 13.15 121.94 -60.06
CA LEU A 211 13.87 123.18 -60.40
C LEU A 211 13.24 123.82 -61.66
N PRO A 212 13.18 125.17 -61.70
CA PRO A 212 12.39 125.96 -62.64
C PRO A 212 12.95 126.01 -64.08
N LEU A 213 12.03 126.04 -65.04
CA LEU A 213 12.25 126.15 -66.49
C LEU A 213 12.87 127.52 -66.87
N PRO A 214 13.98 127.56 -67.63
CA PRO A 214 14.43 128.76 -68.32
C PRO A 214 13.74 128.95 -69.68
N GLN A 215 13.58 130.23 -70.04
CA GLN A 215 12.99 130.78 -71.26
C GLN A 215 13.75 130.40 -72.54
#